data_AF-A0A0G1CEW3-F1
#
_entry.id   AF-A0A0G1CEW3-F1
#
_cell.length_a   1.000
_cell.length_b   1.000
_cell.length_c   1.000
_cell.angle_alpha   90.00
_cell.angle_beta   90.00
_cell.angle_gamma   90.00
#
_symmetry.space_group_name_H-M   'P 1'
#
loop_
_entity.id
_entity.type
_entity.pdbx_description
1 polymer ?
#
loop_
_entity_poly.entity_id
_entity_poly.type
_entity_poly.pdbx_seq_one_letter_code
_entity_poly.pdbx_strand_id
1 'polypeptide(L)'
;MKVPFGIAQIGKAFRNEIAPRQYIFRKREFEQMEMQMFVEPEREMEVYEVWREKRMRYYIDDLGFNKENIQWHQHENLVFYAKAAWDIEYRFPFGFKELEGVHARGDYDLTQHQKHSGVSLKYRDPT
;
A
#
# COMPACT_ATOMS: atom_id res chain seq x y z
N MET A 1 -9.60 20.70 1.14
CA MET A 1 -9.95 19.27 1.05
C MET A 1 -10.35 18.81 2.42
N LYS A 2 -11.38 17.96 2.54
CA LYS A 2 -11.83 17.42 3.83
C LYS A 2 -11.26 16.01 4.00
N VAL A 3 -10.74 15.72 5.18
CA VAL A 3 -10.23 14.40 5.55
C VAL A 3 -11.41 13.56 6.08
N PRO A 4 -11.50 12.24 5.80
CA PRO A 4 -10.55 11.45 5.01
C PRO A 4 -10.79 11.53 3.49
N PHE A 5 -9.71 11.50 2.71
CA PHE A 5 -9.78 11.42 1.25
C PHE A 5 -8.64 10.57 0.68
N GLY A 6 -8.87 9.96 -0.48
CA GLY A 6 -7.88 9.12 -1.17
C GLY A 6 -7.49 9.70 -2.52
N ILE A 7 -6.22 9.54 -2.89
CA ILE A 7 -5.72 9.79 -4.24
C ILE A 7 -5.22 8.45 -4.79
N ALA A 8 -5.77 8.02 -5.93
CA ALA A 8 -5.36 6.80 -6.60
C ALA A 8 -4.66 7.10 -7.93
N GLN A 9 -3.63 6.34 -8.25
CA GLN A 9 -2.88 6.44 -9.49
C GLN A 9 -2.63 5.04 -10.06
N ILE A 10 -2.78 4.92 -11.38
CA ILE A 10 -2.37 3.75 -12.16
C ILE A 10 -1.30 4.24 -13.12
N GLY A 11 -0.14 3.59 -13.13
CA GLY A 11 0.93 4.02 -14.02
C GLY A 11 2.17 3.15 -13.97
N LYS A 12 3.15 3.53 -14.80
CA LYS A 12 4.42 2.82 -14.90
C LYS A 12 5.34 3.16 -13.73
N ALA A 13 5.97 2.13 -13.19
CA ALA A 13 7.05 2.22 -12.23
C ALA A 13 8.30 1.51 -12.77
N PHE A 14 9.46 2.03 -12.36
CA PHE A 14 10.75 1.54 -12.82
C PHE A 14 11.63 1.17 -11.62
N ARG A 15 12.27 0.00 -11.70
CA ARG A 15 13.25 -0.47 -10.72
C ARG A 15 14.49 -0.94 -11.47
N ASN A 16 15.68 -0.48 -11.10
CA ASN A 16 16.92 -0.91 -11.75
C ASN A 16 17.35 -2.31 -11.24
N GLU A 17 16.53 -3.32 -11.51
CA GLU A 17 16.74 -4.70 -11.06
C GLU A 17 17.97 -5.31 -11.75
N ILE A 18 18.90 -5.81 -10.93
CA ILE A 18 20.18 -6.38 -11.35
C ILE A 18 19.95 -7.69 -12.11
N ALA A 19 19.09 -8.56 -11.58
CA ALA A 19 18.82 -9.89 -12.11
C ALA A 19 17.32 -10.08 -12.37
N PRO A 20 16.78 -9.64 -13.53
CA PRO A 20 15.39 -9.90 -13.89
C PRO A 20 15.16 -11.41 -14.01
N ARG A 21 14.15 -11.92 -13.31
CA ARG A 21 13.81 -13.36 -13.23
C ARG A 21 12.30 -13.52 -13.07
N GLN A 22 11.79 -14.72 -13.31
CA GLN A 22 10.38 -15.05 -13.08
C GLN A 22 9.40 -14.12 -13.83
N TYR A 23 9.74 -13.76 -15.07
CA TYR A 23 8.91 -13.00 -16.02
C TYR A 23 8.22 -11.74 -15.44
N ILE A 24 7.01 -11.86 -14.92
CA ILE A 24 6.26 -10.73 -14.35
C ILE A 24 6.68 -10.33 -12.93
N PHE A 25 7.39 -11.18 -12.19
CA PHE A 25 7.69 -10.96 -10.77
C PHE A 25 8.89 -10.07 -10.51
N ARG A 26 9.90 -10.07 -11.40
CA ARG A 26 11.06 -9.17 -11.29
C ARG A 26 11.34 -8.52 -12.62
N LYS A 27 10.73 -7.36 -12.80
CA LYS A 27 10.85 -6.51 -13.99
C LYS A 27 11.56 -5.21 -13.67
N ARG A 28 12.13 -4.60 -14.72
CA ARG A 28 12.64 -3.23 -14.65
C ARG A 28 11.58 -2.17 -14.88
N GLU A 29 10.50 -2.53 -15.55
CA GLU A 29 9.33 -1.70 -15.84
C GLU A 29 8.07 -2.53 -15.61
N PHE A 30 7.12 -1.98 -14.86
CA PHE A 30 5.85 -2.63 -14.58
C PHE A 30 4.78 -1.58 -14.26
N GLU A 31 3.52 -1.96 -14.38
CA GLU A 31 2.40 -1.11 -14.03
C GLU A 31 2.03 -1.33 -12.56
N GLN A 32 1.82 -0.25 -11.83
CA GLN A 32 1.37 -0.27 -10.45
C GLN A 32 0.06 0.52 -10.32
N MET A 33 -0.80 -0.02 -9.47
CA MET A 33 -1.99 0.67 -8.98
C MET A 33 -1.74 0.99 -7.51
N GLU A 34 -1.71 2.27 -7.16
CA GLU A 34 -1.47 2.71 -5.79
C GLU A 34 -2.55 3.69 -5.35
N MET A 35 -2.93 3.61 -4.08
CA MET A 35 -3.85 4.56 -3.47
C MET A 35 -3.24 5.08 -2.17
N GLN A 36 -3.13 6.40 -2.07
CA GLN A 36 -2.72 7.11 -0.87
C GLN A 36 -3.96 7.62 -0.17
N MET A 37 -4.26 7.09 1.01
CA MET A 37 -5.39 7.50 1.83
C MET A 37 -4.92 8.47 2.92
N PHE A 38 -5.42 9.70 2.89
CA PHE A 38 -5.15 10.73 3.88
C PHE A 38 -6.27 10.73 4.92
N VAL A 39 -5.88 10.61 6.18
CA VAL A 39 -6.78 10.38 7.33
C VAL A 39 -6.33 11.21 8.52
N GLU A 40 -7.25 11.42 9.47
CA GLU A 40 -6.93 12.02 10.76
C GLU A 40 -6.03 11.05 11.55
N PRO A 41 -4.97 11.52 12.24
CA PRO A 41 -4.05 10.65 12.97
C PRO A 41 -4.74 9.73 13.98
N GLU A 42 -5.81 10.19 14.61
CA GLU A 42 -6.60 9.46 15.61
C GLU A 42 -7.40 8.30 14.99
N ARG A 43 -7.70 8.39 13.69
CA ARG A 43 -8.52 7.42 12.94
C ARG A 43 -7.71 6.57 11.98
N GLU A 44 -6.38 6.74 11.95
CA GLU A 44 -5.50 6.04 11.01
C GLU A 44 -5.70 4.53 11.03
N MET A 45 -5.67 3.92 12.22
CA MET A 45 -5.79 2.47 12.36
C MET A 45 -7.20 1.95 12.08
N GLU A 46 -8.24 2.73 12.39
CA GLU A 46 -9.63 2.40 12.05
C GLU A 46 -9.79 2.31 10.53
N VAL A 47 -9.34 3.33 9.81
CA VAL A 47 -9.43 3.39 8.35
C VAL A 47 -8.52 2.36 7.68
N TYR A 48 -7.32 2.14 8.25
CA TYR A 48 -6.39 1.11 7.80
C TYR A 48 -7.02 -0.28 7.82
N GLU A 49 -7.63 -0.69 8.94
CA GLU A 49 -8.26 -2.01 9.07
C GLU A 49 -9.44 -2.18 8.12
N VAL A 50 -10.27 -1.13 7.95
CA VAL A 50 -11.37 -1.12 6.97
C VAL A 50 -10.84 -1.37 5.55
N TRP A 51 -9.76 -0.69 5.15
CA TRP A 51 -9.17 -0.89 3.83
C TRP A 51 -8.51 -2.25 3.70
N ARG A 52 -7.79 -2.71 4.72
CA ARG A 52 -7.14 -4.03 4.73
C ARG A 52 -8.16 -5.13 4.42
N GLU A 53 -9.27 -5.18 5.16
CA GLU A 53 -10.33 -6.15 4.92
C GLU A 53 -11.01 -5.96 3.56
N LYS A 54 -11.22 -4.72 3.12
CA LYS A 54 -11.81 -4.43 1.82
C LYS A 54 -10.93 -4.91 0.67
N ARG A 55 -9.61 -4.79 0.78
CA ARG A 55 -8.66 -5.26 -0.24
C ARG A 55 -8.66 -6.79 -0.36
N MET A 56 -8.63 -7.51 0.75
CA MET A 56 -8.75 -8.99 0.71
C MET A 56 -10.09 -9.44 0.12
N ARG A 57 -11.20 -8.81 0.51
CA ARG A 57 -12.52 -9.10 -0.06
C ARG A 57 -12.58 -8.85 -1.55
N TYR A 58 -11.96 -7.78 -2.05
CA TYR A 58 -11.90 -7.53 -3.49
C TYR A 58 -11.28 -8.70 -4.27
N TYR A 59 -10.21 -9.32 -3.78
CA TYR A 59 -9.63 -10.49 -4.44
C TYR A 59 -10.54 -11.73 -4.38
N ILE A 60 -11.18 -11.97 -3.24
CA ILE A 60 -11.98 -13.19 -3.02
C ILE A 60 -13.37 -13.05 -3.68
N ASP A 61 -14.09 -11.99 -3.34
CA ASP A 61 -15.51 -11.82 -3.64
C ASP A 61 -15.72 -11.23 -5.05
N ASP A 62 -14.91 -10.23 -5.44
CA ASP A 62 -15.07 -9.54 -6.72
C ASP A 62 -14.25 -10.20 -7.85
N LEU A 63 -13.03 -10.67 -7.56
CA LEU A 63 -12.15 -11.33 -8.55
C LEU A 63 -12.20 -12.86 -8.52
N GLY A 64 -12.84 -13.47 -7.50
CA GLY A 64 -13.07 -14.92 -7.44
C GLY A 64 -11.85 -15.75 -7.06
N PHE A 65 -10.88 -15.19 -6.31
CA PHE A 65 -9.70 -15.95 -5.89
C PHE A 65 -10.07 -17.02 -4.85
N ASN A 66 -9.50 -18.22 -4.99
CA ASN A 66 -9.65 -19.28 -4.01
C ASN A 66 -8.99 -18.89 -2.68
N LYS A 67 -9.74 -18.96 -1.58
CA LYS A 67 -9.28 -18.63 -0.23
C LYS A 67 -8.05 -19.42 0.23
N GLU A 68 -7.85 -20.64 -0.29
CA GLU A 68 -6.69 -21.48 0.04
C GLU A 68 -5.37 -21.00 -0.61
N ASN A 69 -5.48 -20.16 -1.63
CA ASN A 69 -4.35 -19.64 -2.39
C ASN A 69 -4.02 -18.19 -2.05
N ILE A 70 -4.74 -17.55 -1.14
CA ILE A 70 -4.51 -16.16 -0.76
C ILE A 70 -4.41 -16.06 0.76
N GLN A 71 -3.44 -15.31 1.26
CA GLN A 71 -3.22 -15.18 2.70
C GLN A 71 -2.70 -13.80 3.07
N TRP A 72 -2.86 -13.46 4.34
CA TRP A 72 -2.21 -12.32 4.94
C TRP A 72 -0.79 -12.68 5.39
N HIS A 73 0.16 -11.81 5.11
CA HIS A 73 1.52 -11.86 5.63
C HIS A 73 1.84 -10.56 6.36
N GLN A 74 2.15 -10.65 7.66
CA GLN A 74 2.55 -9.47 8.44
C GLN A 74 4.05 -9.27 8.32
N HIS A 75 4.49 -8.04 8.03
CA HIS A 75 5.91 -7.73 8.05
C HIS A 75 6.46 -7.78 9.48
N GLU A 76 7.49 -8.60 9.69
CA GLU A 76 8.22 -8.65 10.96
C GLU A 76 9.17 -7.45 11.11
N ASN A 77 9.75 -6.99 10.00
CA ASN A 77 10.66 -5.85 9.95
C ASN A 77 9.96 -4.63 9.35
N LEU A 78 9.21 -3.92 10.19
CA LEU A 78 8.59 -2.65 9.79
C LEU A 78 9.67 -1.62 9.46
N VAL A 79 9.46 -0.87 8.37
CA VAL A 79 10.24 0.35 8.15
C VAL A 79 9.96 1.29 9.34
N PHE A 80 10.99 1.98 9.85
CA PHE A 80 10.95 2.65 11.17
C PHE A 80 9.80 3.66 11.42
N TYR A 81 9.06 4.06 10.38
CA TYR A 81 7.90 4.96 10.46
C TYR A 81 6.55 4.25 10.27
N ALA A 82 6.52 2.98 9.87
CA ALA A 82 5.29 2.26 9.61
C ALA A 82 4.69 1.72 10.92
N LYS A 83 3.41 2.02 11.19
CA LYS A 83 2.67 1.51 12.35
C LYS A 83 2.19 0.07 12.12
N ALA A 84 1.84 -0.26 10.88
CA ALA A 84 1.45 -1.58 10.45
C ALA A 84 1.76 -1.75 8.97
N ALA A 85 2.21 -2.94 8.58
CA ALA A 85 2.40 -3.32 7.20
C ALA A 85 1.98 -4.77 7.01
N TRP A 86 1.02 -4.99 6.11
CA TRP A 86 0.50 -6.30 5.78
C TRP A 86 0.46 -6.47 4.27
N ASP A 87 0.96 -7.61 3.82
CA ASP A 87 0.89 -7.99 2.43
C ASP A 87 -0.22 -9.02 2.22
N ILE A 88 -0.91 -8.88 1.11
CA ILE A 88 -1.73 -9.92 0.52
C ILE A 88 -0.78 -10.77 -0.32
N GLU A 89 -0.56 -12.02 0.09
CA GLU A 89 0.23 -12.97 -0.68
C GLU A 89 -0.66 -13.96 -1.42
N TYR A 90 -0.20 -14.39 -2.60
CA TYR A 90 -0.85 -15.43 -3.38
C TYR A 90 0.07 -16.62 -3.65
N ARG A 91 -0.52 -17.82 -3.67
CA ARG A 91 0.15 -19.09 -3.93
C ARG A 91 0.40 -19.27 -5.43
N PHE A 92 1.59 -18.88 -5.86
CA PHE A 92 2.08 -19.16 -7.21
C PHE A 92 2.69 -20.57 -7.29
N PRO A 93 2.98 -21.11 -8.50
CA PRO A 93 3.62 -22.42 -8.67
C PRO A 93 4.98 -22.58 -7.95
N PHE A 94 5.58 -21.49 -7.52
CA PHE A 94 6.87 -21.43 -6.82
C PHE A 94 6.76 -20.88 -5.39
N GLY A 95 5.54 -20.91 -4.82
CA GLY A 95 5.27 -20.52 -3.43
C GLY A 95 4.48 -19.23 -3.28
N PHE A 96 4.24 -18.84 -2.03
CA PHE A 96 3.58 -17.58 -1.71
C PHE A 96 4.48 -16.38 -2.06
N LYS A 97 3.88 -15.39 -2.73
CA LYS A 97 4.49 -14.09 -3.01
C LYS A 97 3.47 -12.97 -2.89
N GLU A 98 3.98 -11.79 -2.54
CA GLU A 98 3.26 -10.54 -2.50
C GLU A 98 2.54 -10.23 -3.82
N LEU A 99 1.25 -9.87 -3.70
CA LEU A 99 0.44 -9.25 -4.74
C LEU A 99 0.23 -7.76 -4.47
N GLU A 100 -0.04 -7.40 -3.22
CA GLU A 100 -0.37 -6.05 -2.79
C GLU A 100 0.04 -5.83 -1.34
N GLY A 101 0.73 -4.72 -1.08
CA GLY A 101 1.04 -4.26 0.28
C GLY A 101 0.05 -3.20 0.75
N VAL A 102 -0.44 -3.33 1.98
CA VAL A 102 -1.29 -2.36 2.68
C VAL A 102 -0.52 -1.83 3.89
N HIS A 103 -0.19 -0.54 3.87
CA HIS A 103 0.74 0.07 4.83
C HIS A 103 0.15 1.29 5.54
N ALA A 104 0.24 1.33 6.87
CA ALA A 104 0.00 2.52 7.68
C ALA A 104 1.33 3.24 7.93
N ARG A 105 1.53 4.39 7.26
CA ARG A 105 2.82 5.09 7.17
C ARG A 105 2.92 6.35 8.05
N GLY A 106 1.87 6.66 8.82
CA GLY A 106 1.79 7.91 9.58
C GLY A 106 1.91 9.15 8.68
N ASP A 107 2.62 10.17 9.17
CA ASP A 107 2.82 11.45 8.49
C ASP A 107 4.25 11.62 7.92
N TYR A 108 5.04 10.54 7.88
CA TYR A 108 6.46 10.60 7.55
C TYR A 108 6.70 11.21 6.16
N ASP A 109 5.97 10.75 5.15
CA ASP A 109 6.14 11.20 3.77
C ASP A 109 5.83 12.70 3.62
N LEU A 110 4.71 13.14 4.19
CA LEU A 110 4.31 14.54 4.18
C LEU A 110 5.33 15.42 4.92
N THR A 111 5.83 14.95 6.07
CA THR A 111 6.81 15.67 6.87
C THR A 111 8.15 15.83 6.14
N GLN A 112 8.64 14.77 5.50
CA GLN A 112 9.88 14.84 4.71
C GLN A 112 9.70 15.75 3.49
N HIS A 113 8.60 15.63 2.75
CA HIS A 113 8.34 16.49 1.60
C HIS A 113 8.22 17.97 2.01
N GLN A 114 7.53 18.28 3.11
CA GLN A 114 7.44 19.65 3.63
C GLN A 114 8.82 20.19 4.03
N LYS A 115 9.64 19.39 4.73
CA LYS A 115 10.98 19.79 5.16
C LYS A 115 11.91 20.13 3.98
N HIS A 116 11.87 19.34 2.92
CA HIS A 116 12.79 19.49 1.79
C HIS A 116 12.27 20.44 0.69
N SER A 117 10.96 20.62 0.56
CA SER A 117 10.38 21.58 -0.40
C SER A 117 10.22 22.99 0.16
N GLY A 118 10.12 23.14 1.48
CA GLY A 118 9.77 24.41 2.14
C GLY A 118 8.29 24.80 1.99
N VAL A 119 7.47 23.98 1.32
CA VAL A 119 6.05 24.23 1.12
C VAL A 119 5.25 23.52 2.20
N SER A 120 4.33 24.24 2.85
CA SER A 120 3.48 23.63 3.87
C SER A 120 2.46 22.68 3.25
N LEU A 121 2.41 21.46 3.78
CA LEU A 121 1.44 20.42 3.43
C LEU A 121 0.41 20.21 4.56
N LYS A 122 0.33 21.14 5.52
CA LYS A 122 -0.66 21.09 6.59
C LYS A 122 -2.04 21.35 6.01
N TYR A 123 -3.00 20.52 6.40
CA TYR A 123 -4.40 20.81 6.14
C TYR A 123 -5.00 21.60 7.31
N ARG A 124 -6.04 22.37 7.02
CA ARG A 124 -6.90 22.98 8.02
C ARG A 124 -8.30 22.47 7.73
N ASP A 125 -8.98 22.00 8.77
CA ASP A 125 -10.37 21.62 8.62
C ASP A 125 -11.20 22.81 8.12
N PRO A 126 -11.97 22.63 7.04
CA PRO A 126 -12.92 23.64 6.62
C PRO A 126 -13.99 23.75 7.71
N THR A 127 -13.98 24.89 8.42
CA THR A 127 -15.08 25.35 9.28
C THR A 127 -16.39 25.43 8.50
#